data_AF-A0A353EHU6-F1
#
_entry.id   AF-A0A353EHU6-F1
#
_cell.length_a   1.000
_cell.length_b   1.000
_cell.length_c   1.000
_cell.angle_alpha   90.00
_cell.angle_beta   90.00
_cell.angle_gamma   90.00
#
_symmetry.space_group_name_H-M   'P 1'
#
loop_
_entity.id
_entity.type
_entity.pdbx_description
1 polymer ?
#
loop_
_entity_poly.entity_id
_entity_poly.type
_entity_poly.pdbx_seq_one_letter_code
_entity_poly.pdbx_strand_id
1 'polypeptide(L)' 'MLHRLYHEFPIRQHLARHVKYECSCSPERMLQTLVSLGEKEITEISQTTPIIEMNCQFCGSTQQWPAEDVIKKIREESDS' A
#
# COMPACT_ATOMS: atom_id res chain seq x y z
N MET A 1 -31.37 7.06 4.87
CA MET A 1 -32.82 6.86 5.12
C MET A 1 -32.99 6.20 6.49
N LEU A 2 -33.22 7.00 7.55
CA LEU A 2 -33.31 6.53 8.97
C LEU A 2 -34.75 6.43 9.49
N HIS A 3 -35.73 6.86 8.69
CA HIS A 3 -37.12 7.05 9.10
C HIS A 3 -37.87 5.75 9.44
N ARG A 4 -37.30 4.58 9.13
CA ARG A 4 -37.95 3.28 9.39
C ARG A 4 -37.68 2.73 10.80
N LEU A 5 -36.65 3.24 11.51
CA LEU A 5 -36.21 2.72 12.80
C LEU A 5 -36.60 3.58 14.02
N TYR A 6 -36.97 4.87 13.84
CA TYR A 6 -37.18 5.81 14.95
C TYR A 6 -38.46 6.64 14.81
N HIS A 7 -39.63 6.00 14.69
CA HIS A 7 -40.90 6.74 14.54
C HIS A 7 -41.41 7.42 15.82
N GLU A 8 -40.88 7.06 16.99
CA GLU A 8 -41.42 7.47 18.30
C GLU A 8 -40.55 8.49 19.05
N PHE A 9 -39.40 8.90 18.51
CA PHE A 9 -38.47 9.81 19.18
C PHE A 9 -37.94 10.91 18.25
N PRO A 10 -37.76 12.15 18.72
CA PRO A 10 -37.20 13.23 17.91
C PRO A 10 -35.74 12.93 17.54
N ILE A 11 -35.46 12.86 16.23
CA ILE A 11 -34.11 12.62 15.69
C ILE A 11 -33.24 13.85 15.95
N ARG A 12 -32.18 13.70 16.76
CA ARG A 12 -31.11 14.70 16.84
C ARG A 12 -30.20 14.57 15.62
N GLN A 13 -30.28 15.53 14.70
CA GLN A 13 -29.40 15.59 13.55
C GLN A 13 -28.04 16.13 13.97
N HIS A 14 -27.02 15.27 13.96
CA HIS A 14 -25.63 15.70 14.04
C HIS A 14 -25.16 16.19 12.66
N LEU A 15 -24.19 17.11 12.64
CA LEU A 15 -23.59 17.58 11.39
C LEU A 15 -23.04 16.40 10.58
N ALA A 16 -23.36 16.38 9.29
CA ALA A 16 -22.88 15.36 8.38
C ALA A 16 -21.34 15.39 8.33
N ARG A 17 -20.71 14.25 8.57
CA ARG A 17 -19.28 14.07 8.29
C ARG A 17 -19.13 13.51 6.89
N HIS A 18 -18.31 14.15 6.08
CA HIS A 18 -17.91 13.61 4.80
C HIS A 18 -16.99 12.40 5.05
N VAL A 19 -17.45 11.23 4.64
CA VAL A 19 -16.63 10.02 4.61
C VAL A 19 -16.05 9.92 3.21
N LYS A 20 -14.74 9.70 3.13
CA LYS A 20 -14.02 9.44 1.89
C LYS A 20 -13.18 8.18 2.07
N TYR A 21 -12.97 7.46 0.98
CA TYR A 21 -11.99 6.39 0.95
C TYR A 21 -10.59 7.01 0.78
N GLU A 22 -9.62 6.56 1.56
CA GLU A 22 -8.22 6.96 1.46
C GLU A 22 -7.32 5.76 1.78
N CYS A 23 -6.26 5.58 1.00
CA CYS A 23 -5.26 4.55 1.23
C CYS A 23 -3.94 5.19 1.65
N SER A 24 -3.28 4.61 2.64
CA SER A 24 -2.00 5.09 3.16
C SER A 24 -0.77 4.52 2.43
N CYS A 25 -0.97 3.82 1.31
CA CYS A 25 0.14 3.31 0.51
C CYS A 25 0.95 4.48 -0.08
N SER A 26 2.26 4.31 -0.15
CA SER A 26 3.14 5.21 -0.89
C SER A 26 4.23 4.37 -1.57
N PRO A 27 4.87 4.88 -2.64
CA PRO A 27 5.98 4.19 -3.29
C PRO A 27 7.10 3.81 -2.30
N GLU A 28 7.38 4.67 -1.32
CA GLU A 28 8.41 4.44 -0.31
C GLU A 28 8.02 3.29 0.62
N ARG A 29 6.79 3.27 1.14
CA ARG A 29 6.29 2.17 1.98
C ARG A 29 6.27 0.84 1.23
N MET A 30 5.91 0.91 -0.04
CA MET A 30 5.90 -0.25 -0.93
C MET A 30 7.32 -0.76 -1.17
N LEU A 31 8.27 0.12 -1.47
CA LEU A 31 9.69 -0.23 -1.64
C LEU A 31 10.28 -0.84 -0.37
N GLN A 32 9.99 -0.28 0.81
CA GLN A 32 10.42 -0.85 2.10
C GLN A 32 9.92 -2.28 2.32
N THR A 33 8.70 -2.56 1.87
CA THR A 33 8.16 -3.93 1.90
C THR A 33 8.98 -4.86 0.99
N LEU A 34 9.32 -4.42 -0.22
CA LEU A 34 10.18 -5.18 -1.14
C LEU A 34 11.59 -5.40 -0.58
N VAL A 35 12.19 -4.38 0.03
CA VAL A 35 13.50 -4.46 0.67
C VAL A 35 13.51 -5.51 1.79
N SER A 36 12.42 -5.62 2.54
CA SER A 36 12.31 -6.60 3.64
C SER A 36 12.32 -8.07 3.21
N LEU A 37 12.08 -8.39 1.92
CA LEU A 37 12.24 -9.74 1.36
C LEU A 37 13.71 -10.16 1.29
N GLY A 38 14.63 -9.20 1.18
CA GLY A 38 16.06 -9.43 1.16
C GLY A 38 16.62 -9.73 -0.23
N GLU A 39 17.95 -9.61 -0.35
CA GLU A 39 18.64 -9.59 -1.65
C GLU A 39 18.45 -10.89 -2.44
N LYS A 40 18.44 -12.03 -1.76
CA LYS A 40 18.36 -13.34 -2.40
C LYS A 40 17.05 -13.50 -3.20
N GLU A 41 15.91 -13.20 -2.58
CA GLU A 41 14.60 -13.31 -3.22
C GLU A 41 14.45 -12.36 -4.41
N ILE A 42 14.87 -11.11 -4.23
CA ILE A 42 14.86 -10.09 -5.29
C ILE A 42 15.79 -10.49 -6.45
N THR A 43 16.94 -11.10 -6.16
CA THR A 43 17.88 -11.60 -7.18
C THR A 43 17.33 -12.80 -7.94
N GLU A 44 16.61 -13.71 -7.27
CA GLU A 44 15.95 -14.83 -7.96
C GLU A 44 14.85 -14.32 -8.90
N ILE A 45 14.08 -13.32 -8.48
CA ILE A 45 13.06 -12.66 -9.32
C ILE A 45 13.73 -11.96 -10.53
N SER A 46 14.87 -11.29 -10.30
CA SER A 46 15.56 -10.52 -11.34
C SER A 46 16.07 -11.37 -12.51
N GLN A 47 16.33 -12.66 -12.27
CA GLN A 47 16.70 -13.61 -13.32
C GLN A 47 15.58 -13.86 -14.33
N THR A 48 14.33 -13.68 -13.91
CA THR A 48 13.15 -13.90 -14.77
C THR A 48 12.63 -12.57 -15.33
N THR A 49 12.68 -11.49 -14.55
CA THR A 49 12.20 -10.18 -14.96
C THR A 49 13.12 -9.07 -14.47
N PRO A 50 13.56 -8.13 -15.35
CA PRO A 50 14.37 -7.00 -14.93
C PRO A 50 13.58 -5.98 -14.10
N ILE A 51 12.25 -6.02 -14.17
CA ILE A 51 11.34 -5.10 -13.47
C ILE A 51 10.52 -5.88 -12.44
N ILE A 52 10.50 -5.36 -11.21
CA ILE A 52 9.66 -5.86 -10.12
C ILE A 52 8.40 -5.01 -10.06
N GLU A 53 7.25 -5.65 -10.21
CA GLU A 53 5.94 -5.02 -10.07
C GLU A 53 5.32 -5.42 -8.73
N MET A 54 4.80 -4.44 -8.00
CA MET A 54 4.02 -4.68 -6.79
C MET A 54 2.70 -3.92 -6.81
N ASN A 55 1.64 -4.60 -6.35
CA ASN A 55 0.28 -4.08 -6.28
C ASN A 55 -0.18 -3.91 -4.83
N CYS A 56 -0.75 -2.74 -4.49
CA CYS A 56 -1.37 -2.54 -3.19
C CYS A 56 -2.70 -3.30 -3.11
N GLN A 57 -2.84 -4.20 -2.14
CA GLN A 57 -4.06 -5.00 -1.96
C GLN A 57 -5.29 -4.19 -1.50
N PHE A 58 -5.11 -2.95 -1.04
CA PHE A 58 -6.20 -2.11 -0.55
C PHE A 58 -6.78 -1.19 -1.62
N CYS A 59 -5.93 -0.49 -2.37
CA CYS A 59 -6.35 0.48 -3.38
C CYS A 59 -6.07 0.05 -4.83
N GLY A 60 -5.34 -1.05 -5.03
CA GLY A 60 -4.97 -1.55 -6.34
C GLY A 60 -3.88 -0.76 -7.04
N SER A 61 -3.17 0.15 -6.35
CA SER A 61 -2.07 0.89 -6.97
C SER A 61 -0.93 -0.05 -7.37
N THR A 62 -0.48 0.08 -8.62
CA THR A 62 0.66 -0.66 -9.16
C THR A 62 1.89 0.23 -9.15
N GLN A 63 3.00 -0.30 -8.68
CA GLN A 63 4.30 0.35 -8.72
C GLN A 63 5.34 -0.60 -9.29
N GLN A 64 6.33 -0.06 -10.00
CA GLN A 64 7.36 -0.83 -10.69
C GLN A 64 8.73 -0.25 -10.38
N TRP A 65 9.72 -1.13 -10.17
CA TRP A 65 11.11 -0.76 -9.95
C TRP A 65 12.04 -1.67 -10.74
N PRO A 66 13.17 -1.15 -11.24
CA PRO A 66 14.27 -2.00 -11.69
C PRO A 66 14.76 -2.88 -10.54
N ALA A 67 14.95 -4.17 -10.79
CA ALA A 67 15.41 -5.10 -9.76
C ALA A 67 16.79 -4.69 -9.20
N GLU A 68 17.65 -4.13 -10.05
CA GLU A 68 18.96 -3.59 -9.66
C GLU A 68 18.89 -2.47 -8.62
N ASP A 69 17.90 -1.58 -8.73
CA ASP A 69 17.69 -0.47 -7.79
C ASP A 69 17.25 -0.99 -6.43
N VAL A 70 16.38 -2.01 -6.41
CA VAL A 70 15.92 -2.66 -5.17
C VAL A 70 17.08 -3.40 -4.49
N ILE A 71 17.91 -4.12 -5.25
CA ILE A 71 19.10 -4.80 -4.71
C ILE A 71 20.07 -3.79 -4.11
N LYS A 72 20.33 -2.69 -4.81
CA LYS A 72 21.19 -1.61 -4.30
C LYS A 72 20.65 -1.05 -2.98
N LYS A 73 19.35 -0.79 -2.91
CA LYS A 73 18.66 -0.32 -1.71
C LYS A 73 18.83 -1.28 -0.52
N ILE A 74 18.68 -2.59 -0.75
CA ILE A 74 18.85 -3.61 0.29
C ILE A 74 20.27 -3.60 0.86
N ARG A 75 21.28 -3.47 0.00
CA ARG A 75 22.69 -3.40 0.43
C ARG A 75 22.97 -2.14 1.25
N GLU A 76 22.43 -0.99 0.84
CA GLU A 76 22.56 0.28 1.57
C GLU A 76 21.97 0.21 2.99
N GLU A 77 20.88 -0.54 3.21
CA GLU A 77 20.26 -0.71 4.54
C GLU A 77 20.94 -1.79 5.40
N SER A 78 21.68 -2.72 4.79
CA SER A 78 22.40 -3.78 5.50
C SER A 78 23.72 -3.29 6.13
N ASP A 79 24.26 -2.18 5.62
CA ASP A 79 25.52 -1.57 6.07
C ASP A 79 25.31 -0.50 7.18
N SER A 80 24.08 -0.34 7.69
CA SER A 80 23.70 0.65 8.72
C SER A 80 23.16 0.02 10.00
#